data_AF-A0A0D2FQG8-F1
#
_entry.id   AF-A0A0D2FQG8-F1
#
_cell.length_a   1.000
_cell.length_b   1.000
_cell.length_c   1.000
_cell.angle_alpha   90.00
_cell.angle_beta   90.00
_cell.angle_gamma   90.00
#
_symmetry.space_group_name_H-M   'P 1'
#
loop_
_entity.id
_entity.type
_entity.pdbx_description
1 polymer ?
#
loop_
_entity_poly.entity_id
_entity_poly.type
_entity_poly.pdbx_seq_one_letter_code
_entity_poly.pdbx_strand_id
1 'polypeptide(L)'
;MDEDENILTILSTPSADEPSQTTRLRGQARDLISNPRGSSVETLPNTLLDLLVQVIKTLFTNTKHPSLTSTGRKALVPQPAPLGTHFHSPLEDEALKPWKTTFTVPLLRYILTSYTFLPPGERKIAIEAHFHLLVPPILNMIDDADCTYKASGCNLLRRLCEVLISVQSEILKRTGLAEVFVDALKANFMLLPTLTPEEDSLSVLSQLYPAYLALVDARFVALGGLSSNVATNHQTRLQAKNEIGGNTTEQAAPPSKTNTGSLKPSHSSDELLARQSQLTALFRHGVLASLFHLSSSTQSFSSTISVPLTTLLLAQLPPILSRMGITSAKHLQTFLPLLRVGLMDPFTLAAPPLVLAVLAVLETVIHVCARRVREKWFAEILRGVVACWCNCVDELESLSSSEDKDVNRREETRLVMRNVKAVVSVMQRLKSIVGSLGDVMGKEEWEDVKSRLVNEEEELKGLFEDDDP
;
A
#
# COMPACT_ATOMS: atom_id res chain seq x y z
N MET A 1 18.45 -18.62 4.26
CA MET A 1 18.57 -19.60 5.35
C MET A 1 17.20 -19.91 5.95
N ASP A 2 16.54 -18.99 6.67
CA ASP A 2 15.23 -19.29 7.28
C ASP A 2 14.09 -19.61 6.27
N GLU A 3 14.07 -18.99 5.09
CA GLU A 3 13.07 -19.29 4.04
C GLU A 3 13.36 -20.60 3.28
N ASP A 4 14.64 -21.00 3.18
CA ASP A 4 15.08 -22.19 2.43
C ASP A 4 14.75 -23.48 3.20
N GLU A 5 14.96 -23.46 4.53
CA GLU A 5 14.58 -24.55 5.42
C GLU A 5 13.05 -24.71 5.48
N ASN A 6 12.31 -23.61 5.37
CA ASN A 6 10.85 -23.62 5.34
C ASN A 6 10.31 -24.28 4.06
N ILE A 7 10.82 -23.92 2.87
CA ILE A 7 10.33 -24.51 1.61
C ILE A 7 10.68 -25.99 1.49
N LEU A 8 11.88 -26.42 1.89
CA LEU A 8 12.26 -27.84 1.85
C LEU A 8 11.43 -28.68 2.80
N THR A 9 11.05 -28.13 3.96
CA THR A 9 10.12 -28.77 4.89
C THR A 9 8.75 -28.97 4.25
N ILE A 10 8.18 -27.92 3.65
CA ILE A 10 6.88 -27.97 2.96
C ILE A 10 6.90 -29.00 1.81
N LEU A 11 7.97 -29.05 1.02
CA LEU A 11 8.09 -29.99 -0.10
C LEU A 11 8.29 -31.44 0.38
N SER A 12 8.77 -31.64 1.61
CA SER A 12 8.97 -32.95 2.22
C SER A 12 7.70 -33.52 2.86
N THR A 13 6.71 -32.68 3.16
CA THR A 13 5.43 -33.07 3.76
C THR A 13 4.32 -33.22 2.69
N PRO A 14 3.93 -34.44 2.30
CA PRO A 14 2.80 -34.66 1.39
C PRO A 14 1.47 -34.31 2.04
N SER A 15 0.49 -33.88 1.24
CA SER A 15 -0.91 -33.82 1.69
C SER A 15 -1.53 -35.23 1.65
N ALA A 16 -2.46 -35.53 2.57
CA ALA A 16 -3.06 -36.86 2.70
C ALA A 16 -3.76 -37.34 1.41
N ASP A 17 -4.36 -36.41 0.66
CA ASP A 17 -5.14 -36.67 -0.56
C ASP A 17 -4.46 -36.15 -1.84
N GLU A 18 -3.12 -36.03 -1.85
CA GLU A 18 -2.38 -35.44 -2.98
C GLU A 18 -2.39 -36.35 -4.24
N PRO A 19 -2.81 -35.85 -5.42
CA PRO A 19 -2.76 -36.61 -6.67
C PRO A 19 -1.33 -37.07 -7.02
N SER A 20 -1.21 -38.22 -7.71
CA SER A 20 0.09 -38.81 -8.08
C SER A 20 0.96 -37.89 -8.93
N GLN A 21 0.34 -37.15 -9.87
CA GLN A 21 1.04 -36.14 -10.67
C GLN A 21 1.59 -35.00 -9.80
N THR A 22 0.81 -34.53 -8.83
CA THR A 22 1.20 -33.45 -7.90
C THR A 22 2.34 -33.90 -6.99
N THR A 23 2.28 -35.12 -6.46
CA THR A 23 3.36 -35.75 -5.67
C THR A 23 4.67 -35.80 -6.46
N ARG A 24 4.61 -36.17 -7.75
CA ARG A 24 5.79 -36.18 -8.63
C ARG A 24 6.38 -34.78 -8.83
N LEU A 25 5.52 -33.78 -9.07
CA LEU A 25 5.95 -32.39 -9.25
C LEU A 25 6.57 -31.81 -7.98
N ARG A 26 6.04 -32.15 -6.80
CA ARG A 26 6.62 -31.79 -5.50
C ARG A 26 8.01 -32.40 -5.30
N GLY A 27 8.15 -33.70 -5.58
CA GLY A 27 9.45 -34.39 -5.54
C GLY A 27 10.48 -33.75 -6.47
N GLN A 28 10.05 -33.42 -7.69
CA GLN A 28 10.89 -32.73 -8.67
C GLN A 28 11.32 -31.33 -8.22
N ALA A 29 10.41 -30.54 -7.64
CA ALA A 29 10.73 -29.24 -7.06
C ALA A 29 11.77 -29.38 -5.93
N ARG A 30 11.57 -30.36 -5.03
CA ARG A 30 12.49 -30.64 -3.93
C ARG A 30 13.88 -31.03 -4.45
N ASP A 31 13.95 -31.88 -5.47
CA ASP A 31 15.22 -32.34 -6.02
C ASP A 31 15.97 -31.19 -6.75
N LEU A 32 15.24 -30.29 -7.43
CA LEU A 32 15.82 -29.09 -8.06
C LEU A 32 16.39 -28.10 -7.03
N ILE A 33 15.76 -27.96 -5.85
CA ILE A 33 16.23 -27.07 -4.77
C ILE A 33 17.33 -27.72 -3.93
N SER A 34 17.18 -29.01 -3.61
CA SER A 34 18.09 -29.75 -2.71
C SER A 34 19.41 -30.14 -3.38
N ASN A 35 19.42 -30.23 -4.70
CA ASN A 35 20.59 -30.62 -5.48
C ASN A 35 21.11 -29.38 -6.21
N PRO A 36 21.81 -28.46 -5.51
CA PRO A 36 22.42 -27.32 -6.17
C PRO A 36 23.48 -27.88 -7.12
N ARG A 37 23.15 -27.98 -8.41
CA ARG A 37 24.15 -28.25 -9.45
C ARG A 37 25.13 -27.08 -9.42
N GLY A 38 26.18 -27.20 -8.61
CA GLY A 38 27.14 -26.15 -8.31
C GLY A 38 26.56 -25.07 -7.41
N SER A 39 27.10 -24.91 -6.21
CA SER A 39 26.89 -23.78 -5.30
C SER A 39 27.50 -22.49 -5.87
N SER A 40 26.94 -21.98 -6.97
CA SER A 40 27.31 -20.71 -7.59
C SER A 40 26.05 -19.91 -7.92
N VAL A 41 26.12 -18.60 -7.68
CA VAL A 41 25.17 -17.58 -8.16
C VAL A 41 24.87 -17.76 -9.66
N GLU A 42 25.82 -18.30 -10.43
CA GLU A 42 25.74 -18.50 -11.87
C GLU A 42 24.70 -19.55 -12.32
N THR A 43 24.41 -20.57 -11.52
CA THR A 43 23.47 -21.65 -11.91
C THR A 43 22.04 -21.38 -11.45
N LEU A 44 21.87 -20.46 -10.49
CA LEU A 44 20.58 -20.12 -9.90
C LEU A 44 19.52 -19.70 -10.94
N PRO A 45 19.80 -18.84 -11.95
CA PRO A 45 18.80 -18.48 -12.95
C PRO A 45 18.22 -19.71 -13.68
N ASN A 46 19.07 -20.69 -14.02
CA ASN A 46 18.62 -21.90 -14.69
C ASN A 46 17.75 -22.78 -13.78
N THR A 47 18.11 -22.91 -12.50
CA THR A 47 17.29 -23.62 -11.52
C THR A 47 15.91 -22.96 -11.35
N LEU A 48 15.86 -21.62 -11.30
CA LEU A 48 14.60 -20.88 -11.22
C LEU A 48 13.76 -21.09 -12.49
N LEU A 49 14.39 -21.09 -13.67
CA LEU A 49 13.71 -21.38 -14.92
C LEU A 49 13.15 -22.81 -14.93
N ASP A 50 13.92 -23.79 -14.48
CA ASP A 50 13.50 -25.20 -14.40
C ASP A 50 12.32 -25.39 -13.45
N LEU A 51 12.34 -24.74 -12.28
CA LEU A 51 11.19 -24.74 -11.35
C LEU A 51 9.95 -24.12 -12.01
N LEU A 52 10.11 -23.00 -12.73
CA LEU A 52 9.00 -22.34 -13.40
C LEU A 52 8.43 -23.16 -14.56
N VAL A 53 9.27 -23.80 -15.37
CA VAL A 53 8.86 -24.55 -16.57
C VAL A 53 8.38 -25.94 -16.23
N GLN A 54 9.12 -26.68 -15.41
CA GLN A 54 8.86 -28.09 -15.17
C GLN A 54 7.78 -28.28 -14.11
N VAL A 55 7.68 -27.38 -13.14
CA VAL A 55 6.73 -27.48 -12.02
C VAL A 55 5.58 -26.50 -12.16
N ILE A 56 5.84 -25.19 -12.03
CA ILE A 56 4.78 -24.18 -11.98
C ILE A 56 3.93 -24.17 -13.26
N LYS A 57 4.55 -24.08 -14.43
CA LYS A 57 3.81 -24.07 -15.71
C LYS A 57 2.96 -25.33 -15.87
N THR A 58 3.47 -26.49 -15.46
CA THR A 58 2.73 -27.75 -15.51
C THR A 58 1.47 -27.71 -14.64
N LEU A 59 1.57 -27.17 -13.42
CA LEU A 59 0.43 -26.99 -12.51
C LEU A 59 -0.66 -26.08 -13.09
N PHE A 60 -0.31 -25.11 -13.94
CA PHE A 60 -1.25 -24.16 -14.54
C PHE A 60 -1.67 -24.53 -15.98
N THR A 61 -1.27 -25.69 -16.51
CA THR A 61 -1.54 -26.07 -17.91
C THR A 61 -3.03 -26.04 -18.26
N ASN A 62 -3.88 -26.44 -17.33
CA ASN A 62 -5.34 -26.48 -17.50
C ASN A 62 -6.04 -25.18 -17.09
N THR A 63 -5.31 -24.20 -16.56
CA THR A 63 -5.87 -22.93 -16.06
C THR A 63 -5.34 -21.76 -16.90
N LYS A 64 -6.02 -21.52 -18.04
CA LYS A 64 -5.71 -20.38 -18.91
C LYS A 64 -6.39 -19.12 -18.38
N HIS A 65 -5.63 -18.02 -18.35
CA HIS A 65 -6.14 -16.73 -17.89
C HIS A 65 -6.85 -15.97 -19.04
N PRO A 66 -8.08 -15.46 -18.87
CA PRO A 66 -8.88 -14.88 -19.95
C PRO A 66 -8.28 -13.60 -20.54
N SER A 67 -7.59 -12.81 -19.73
CA SER A 67 -6.96 -11.55 -20.15
C SER A 67 -5.58 -11.73 -20.82
N LEU A 68 -5.10 -12.97 -20.96
CA LEU A 68 -3.77 -13.28 -21.50
C LEU A 68 -3.84 -14.09 -22.80
N THR A 69 -2.92 -13.82 -23.72
CA THR A 69 -2.65 -14.69 -24.87
C THR A 69 -1.93 -15.96 -24.42
N SER A 70 -1.87 -16.98 -25.29
CA SER A 70 -1.04 -18.18 -25.08
C SER A 70 0.45 -17.88 -24.88
N THR A 71 0.90 -16.68 -25.27
CA THR A 71 2.26 -16.16 -25.08
C THR A 71 2.41 -15.26 -23.84
N GLY A 72 1.37 -15.16 -22.99
CA GLY A 72 1.40 -14.37 -21.76
C GLY A 72 1.33 -12.86 -21.95
N ARG A 73 0.93 -12.36 -23.13
CA ARG A 73 0.73 -10.93 -23.41
C ARG A 73 -0.73 -10.53 -23.16
N LYS A 74 -1.02 -9.23 -23.00
CA LYS A 74 -2.40 -8.73 -22.91
C LYS A 74 -3.22 -9.19 -24.12
N ALA A 75 -4.36 -9.84 -23.87
CA ALA A 75 -5.29 -10.21 -24.92
C ALA A 75 -6.00 -8.95 -25.48
N LEU A 76 -5.97 -8.76 -26.79
CA LEU A 76 -6.67 -7.65 -27.47
C LEU A 76 -8.15 -7.94 -27.70
N VAL A 77 -8.54 -9.21 -27.61
CA VAL A 77 -9.93 -9.67 -27.73
C VAL A 77 -10.35 -10.23 -26.37
N PRO A 78 -11.42 -9.71 -25.74
CA PRO A 78 -11.95 -10.28 -24.50
C PRO A 78 -12.34 -11.74 -24.73
N GLN A 79 -11.67 -12.67 -24.07
CA GLN A 79 -12.19 -14.03 -23.98
C GLN A 79 -13.29 -14.03 -22.91
N PRO A 80 -14.44 -14.68 -23.14
CA PRO A 80 -15.48 -14.77 -22.14
C PRO A 80 -14.90 -15.43 -20.89
N ALA A 81 -14.89 -14.69 -19.78
CA ALA A 81 -14.53 -15.26 -18.49
C ALA A 81 -15.54 -16.38 -18.17
N PRO A 82 -15.08 -17.55 -17.70
CA PRO A 82 -16.02 -18.60 -17.31
C PRO A 82 -16.95 -18.05 -16.23
N LEU A 83 -18.27 -18.18 -16.46
CA LEU A 83 -19.33 -17.81 -15.53
C LEU A 83 -19.13 -18.60 -14.22
N GLY A 84 -18.45 -18.00 -13.25
CA GLY A 84 -18.13 -18.66 -11.97
C GLY A 84 -16.90 -18.14 -11.22
N THR A 85 -15.97 -17.43 -11.87
CA THR A 85 -14.70 -17.01 -11.22
C THR A 85 -14.83 -16.15 -9.98
N HIS A 86 -15.96 -15.44 -9.81
CA HIS A 86 -16.19 -14.53 -8.69
C HIS A 86 -17.10 -15.10 -7.59
N PHE A 87 -17.68 -16.28 -7.78
CA PHE A 87 -18.55 -16.92 -6.80
C PHE A 87 -18.04 -18.32 -6.52
N HIS A 88 -17.72 -18.59 -5.25
CA HIS A 88 -17.32 -19.91 -4.81
C HIS A 88 -18.50 -20.86 -4.98
N SER A 89 -18.55 -21.62 -6.08
CA SER A 89 -19.51 -22.72 -6.21
C SER A 89 -18.99 -23.88 -5.36
N PRO A 90 -19.77 -24.40 -4.40
CA PRO A 90 -19.38 -25.60 -3.64
C PRO A 90 -19.17 -26.84 -4.52
N LEU A 91 -19.56 -26.76 -5.79
CA LEU A 91 -19.41 -27.79 -6.81
C LEU A 91 -18.26 -27.49 -7.79
N GLU A 92 -17.39 -26.50 -7.53
CA GLU A 92 -16.15 -26.37 -8.30
C GLU A 92 -15.31 -27.63 -8.06
N ASP A 93 -15.22 -28.46 -9.09
CA ASP A 93 -14.42 -29.67 -9.10
C ASP A 93 -12.95 -29.30 -8.87
N GLU A 94 -12.37 -29.67 -7.73
CA GLU A 94 -10.96 -29.42 -7.39
C GLU A 94 -10.01 -29.91 -8.50
N ALA A 95 -10.45 -30.89 -9.29
CA ALA A 95 -9.75 -31.38 -10.47
C ALA A 95 -9.51 -30.30 -11.56
N LEU A 96 -10.27 -29.20 -11.56
CA LEU A 96 -10.16 -28.10 -12.53
C LEU A 96 -9.01 -27.13 -12.21
N LYS A 97 -8.50 -27.12 -10.97
CA LYS A 97 -7.44 -26.20 -10.52
C LYS A 97 -6.29 -26.96 -9.84
N PRO A 98 -5.53 -27.79 -10.59
CA PRO A 98 -4.46 -28.64 -10.03
C PRO A 98 -3.30 -27.85 -9.39
N TRP A 99 -3.25 -26.54 -9.59
CA TRP A 99 -2.29 -25.63 -8.96
C TRP A 99 -2.64 -25.28 -7.50
N LYS A 100 -3.85 -25.57 -7.01
CA LYS A 100 -4.25 -25.36 -5.60
C LYS A 100 -3.62 -26.41 -4.68
N THR A 101 -2.30 -26.38 -4.58
CA THR A 101 -1.49 -27.29 -3.76
C THR A 101 -0.90 -26.55 -2.57
N THR A 102 -0.50 -27.29 -1.54
CA THR A 102 0.13 -26.73 -0.34
C THR A 102 1.48 -26.04 -0.63
N PHE A 103 2.16 -26.39 -1.72
CA PHE A 103 3.49 -25.88 -2.04
C PHE A 103 3.53 -24.85 -3.18
N THR A 104 2.45 -24.64 -3.94
CA THR A 104 2.47 -23.72 -5.11
C THR A 104 2.82 -22.29 -4.71
N VAL A 105 2.12 -21.73 -3.71
CA VAL A 105 2.35 -20.37 -3.22
C VAL A 105 3.73 -20.25 -2.54
N PRO A 106 4.12 -21.16 -1.61
CA PRO A 106 5.48 -21.17 -1.05
C PRO A 106 6.58 -21.24 -2.12
N LEU A 107 6.41 -22.06 -3.16
CA LEU A 107 7.40 -22.22 -4.22
C LEU A 107 7.54 -20.95 -5.07
N LEU A 108 6.43 -20.31 -5.45
CA LEU A 108 6.46 -19.02 -6.15
C LEU A 108 7.11 -17.92 -5.29
N ARG A 109 6.84 -17.92 -3.98
CA ARG A 109 7.49 -16.99 -3.04
C ARG A 109 8.99 -17.23 -2.99
N TYR A 110 9.42 -18.48 -2.85
CA TYR A 110 10.83 -18.88 -2.87
C TYR A 110 11.51 -18.42 -4.17
N ILE A 111 10.88 -18.65 -5.34
CA ILE A 111 11.42 -18.22 -6.63
C ILE A 111 11.60 -16.70 -6.68
N LEU A 112 10.61 -15.93 -6.22
CA LEU A 112 10.68 -14.47 -6.20
C LEU A 112 11.76 -13.94 -5.24
N THR A 113 11.85 -14.51 -4.02
CA THR A 113 12.93 -14.17 -3.07
C THR A 113 14.29 -14.51 -3.68
N SER A 114 14.41 -15.63 -4.39
CA SER A 114 15.68 -16.12 -4.91
C SER A 114 16.35 -15.16 -5.90
N TYR A 115 15.59 -14.38 -6.67
CA TYR A 115 16.18 -13.34 -7.55
C TYR A 115 16.96 -12.28 -6.77
N THR A 116 16.65 -12.05 -5.49
CA THR A 116 17.35 -11.04 -4.67
C THR A 116 18.80 -11.43 -4.38
N PHE A 117 19.15 -12.72 -4.47
CA PHE A 117 20.53 -13.20 -4.33
C PHE A 117 21.39 -12.98 -5.58
N LEU A 118 20.77 -12.69 -6.74
CA LEU A 118 21.51 -12.39 -7.97
C LEU A 118 22.05 -10.95 -7.97
N PRO A 119 23.24 -10.70 -8.55
CA PRO A 119 23.76 -9.37 -8.83
C PRO A 119 22.78 -8.57 -9.71
N PRO A 120 22.71 -7.21 -9.60
CA PRO A 120 21.69 -6.42 -10.29
C PRO A 120 21.58 -6.64 -11.81
N GLY A 121 22.71 -6.81 -12.50
CA GLY A 121 22.75 -7.03 -13.95
C GLY A 121 22.12 -8.39 -14.35
N GLU A 122 22.56 -9.46 -13.70
CA GLU A 122 22.02 -10.81 -13.92
C GLU A 122 20.57 -10.93 -13.44
N ARG A 123 20.24 -10.31 -12.30
CA ARG A 123 18.89 -10.25 -11.75
C ARG A 123 17.91 -9.69 -12.78
N LYS A 124 18.27 -8.59 -13.45
CA LYS A 124 17.45 -7.98 -14.50
C LYS A 124 17.23 -8.93 -15.67
N ILE A 125 18.31 -9.56 -16.15
CA ILE A 125 18.24 -10.48 -17.29
C ILE A 125 17.34 -11.68 -16.94
N ALA A 126 17.56 -12.29 -15.78
CA ALA A 126 16.83 -13.47 -15.32
C ALA A 126 15.34 -13.16 -15.10
N ILE A 127 15.00 -12.10 -14.35
CA ILE A 127 13.60 -11.78 -14.07
C ILE A 127 12.85 -11.41 -15.35
N GLU A 128 13.46 -10.67 -16.28
CA GLU A 128 12.82 -10.30 -17.54
C GLU A 128 12.63 -11.52 -18.46
N ALA A 129 13.58 -12.46 -18.46
CA ALA A 129 13.46 -13.72 -19.20
C ALA A 129 12.33 -14.61 -18.65
N HIS A 130 12.18 -14.67 -17.33
CA HIS A 130 11.20 -15.54 -16.66
C HIS A 130 9.83 -14.91 -16.47
N PHE A 131 9.70 -13.60 -16.70
CA PHE A 131 8.51 -12.79 -16.40
C PHE A 131 7.21 -13.41 -16.94
N HIS A 132 7.23 -13.90 -18.18
CA HIS A 132 6.05 -14.46 -18.82
C HIS A 132 5.54 -15.77 -18.18
N LEU A 133 6.36 -16.45 -17.37
CA LEU A 133 5.99 -17.65 -16.60
C LEU A 133 5.43 -17.30 -15.22
N LEU A 134 5.80 -16.13 -14.68
CA LEU A 134 5.35 -15.66 -13.36
C LEU A 134 3.98 -14.97 -13.43
N VAL A 135 3.70 -14.27 -14.53
CA VAL A 135 2.48 -13.47 -14.68
C VAL A 135 1.20 -14.32 -14.61
N PRO A 136 1.04 -15.42 -15.37
CA PRO A 136 -0.22 -16.17 -15.36
C PRO A 136 -0.57 -16.79 -14.00
N PRO A 137 0.36 -17.44 -13.26
CA PRO A 137 0.08 -17.93 -11.91
C PRO A 137 -0.39 -16.83 -10.96
N ILE A 138 0.30 -15.68 -10.95
CA ILE A 138 -0.04 -14.56 -10.06
C ILE A 138 -1.43 -14.00 -10.39
N LEU A 139 -1.74 -13.78 -11.67
CA LEU A 139 -3.05 -13.29 -12.09
C LEU A 139 -4.17 -14.29 -11.77
N ASN A 140 -3.98 -15.58 -12.08
CA ASN A 140 -4.96 -16.62 -11.74
C ASN A 140 -5.25 -16.68 -10.23
N MET A 141 -4.25 -16.43 -9.37
CA MET A 141 -4.45 -16.35 -7.92
C MET A 141 -5.22 -15.10 -7.49
N ILE A 142 -4.95 -13.93 -8.08
CA ILE A 142 -5.67 -12.67 -7.79
C ILE A 142 -7.16 -12.79 -8.22
N ASP A 143 -7.41 -13.46 -9.33
CA ASP A 143 -8.75 -13.63 -9.89
C ASP A 143 -9.49 -14.88 -9.36
N ASP A 144 -8.86 -15.68 -8.50
CA ASP A 144 -9.50 -16.87 -7.90
C ASP A 144 -10.63 -16.46 -6.94
N ALA A 145 -11.62 -17.34 -6.74
CA ALA A 145 -12.74 -17.09 -5.83
C ALA A 145 -12.34 -17.14 -4.34
N ASP A 146 -11.31 -17.91 -3.98
CA ASP A 146 -10.86 -18.08 -2.60
C ASP A 146 -9.91 -16.93 -2.18
N CYS A 147 -10.30 -16.26 -1.11
CA CYS A 147 -9.61 -15.10 -0.56
C CYS A 147 -8.16 -15.38 -0.13
N THR A 148 -7.84 -16.61 0.26
CA THR A 148 -6.48 -17.04 0.61
C THR A 148 -5.55 -16.94 -0.59
N TYR A 149 -6.01 -17.39 -1.76
CA TYR A 149 -5.25 -17.29 -3.00
C TYR A 149 -5.23 -15.86 -3.53
N LYS A 150 -6.32 -15.08 -3.40
CA LYS A 150 -6.33 -13.65 -3.73
C LYS A 150 -5.26 -12.88 -2.96
N ALA A 151 -5.23 -13.05 -1.63
CA ALA A 151 -4.25 -12.42 -0.76
C ALA A 151 -2.82 -12.85 -1.12
N SER A 152 -2.62 -14.14 -1.37
CA SER A 152 -1.32 -14.70 -1.78
C SER A 152 -0.87 -14.14 -3.14
N GLY A 153 -1.76 -14.06 -4.12
CA GLY A 153 -1.51 -13.48 -5.44
C GLY A 153 -1.12 -12.01 -5.35
N CYS A 154 -1.82 -11.22 -4.52
CA CYS A 154 -1.44 -9.83 -4.25
C CYS A 154 -0.04 -9.74 -3.62
N ASN A 155 0.29 -10.59 -2.64
CA ASN A 155 1.61 -10.61 -2.02
C ASN A 155 2.72 -10.97 -3.01
N LEU A 156 2.49 -11.97 -3.87
CA LEU A 156 3.43 -12.38 -4.91
C LEU A 156 3.63 -11.27 -5.95
N LEU A 157 2.56 -10.58 -6.35
CA LEU A 157 2.66 -9.42 -7.23
C LEU A 157 3.50 -8.30 -6.61
N ARG A 158 3.31 -8.02 -5.31
CA ARG A 158 4.12 -7.03 -4.59
C ARG A 158 5.61 -7.39 -4.66
N ARG A 159 5.96 -8.63 -4.34
CA ARG A 159 7.35 -9.13 -4.38
C ARG A 159 7.93 -9.07 -5.80
N LEU A 160 7.16 -9.45 -6.82
CA LEU A 160 7.57 -9.32 -8.21
C LEU A 160 7.88 -7.85 -8.54
N CYS A 161 7.01 -6.92 -8.15
CA CYS A 161 7.22 -5.49 -8.38
C CYS A 161 8.45 -4.96 -7.63
N GLU A 162 8.69 -5.38 -6.38
CA GLU A 162 9.89 -5.02 -5.60
C GLU A 162 11.18 -5.49 -6.31
N VAL A 163 11.20 -6.72 -6.84
CA VAL A 163 12.33 -7.22 -7.64
C VAL A 163 12.53 -6.36 -8.89
N LEU A 164 11.46 -6.03 -9.64
CA LEU A 164 11.53 -5.19 -10.84
C LEU A 164 12.02 -3.76 -10.54
N ILE A 165 11.57 -3.17 -9.42
CA ILE A 165 12.01 -1.86 -8.95
C ILE A 165 13.52 -1.90 -8.64
N SER A 166 13.99 -2.95 -7.96
CA SER A 166 15.40 -3.08 -7.57
C SER A 166 16.38 -3.08 -8.74
N VAL A 167 15.92 -3.42 -9.94
CA VAL A 167 16.72 -3.46 -11.18
C VAL A 167 16.30 -2.43 -12.23
N GLN A 168 15.38 -1.52 -11.86
CA GLN A 168 14.81 -0.52 -12.77
C GLN A 168 14.34 -1.15 -14.10
N SER A 169 13.56 -2.22 -14.03
CA SER A 169 13.02 -2.88 -15.23
C SER A 169 11.76 -2.18 -15.73
N GLU A 170 11.72 -1.87 -17.03
CA GLU A 170 10.55 -1.31 -17.70
C GLU A 170 9.67 -2.40 -18.36
N ILE A 171 9.85 -3.67 -18.00
CA ILE A 171 9.15 -4.79 -18.65
C ILE A 171 7.63 -4.66 -18.58
N LEU A 172 7.08 -4.13 -17.48
CA LEU A 172 5.65 -3.87 -17.31
C LEU A 172 5.11 -2.88 -18.35
N LYS A 173 5.90 -1.84 -18.68
CA LYS A 173 5.58 -0.86 -19.71
C LYS A 173 5.71 -1.45 -21.11
N ARG A 174 6.81 -2.16 -21.38
CA ARG A 174 7.11 -2.77 -22.69
C ARG A 174 6.12 -3.86 -23.09
N THR A 175 5.59 -4.61 -22.13
CA THR A 175 4.65 -5.72 -22.38
C THR A 175 3.18 -5.30 -22.35
N GLY A 176 2.86 -4.12 -21.81
CA GLY A 176 1.48 -3.67 -21.61
C GLY A 176 0.72 -4.43 -20.51
N LEU A 177 1.40 -5.29 -19.73
CA LEU A 177 0.77 -6.11 -18.70
C LEU A 177 0.44 -5.35 -17.42
N ALA A 178 0.97 -4.13 -17.25
CA ALA A 178 0.64 -3.28 -16.11
C ALA A 178 -0.87 -3.04 -15.98
N GLU A 179 -1.58 -2.84 -17.10
CA GLU A 179 -3.03 -2.62 -17.09
C GLU A 179 -3.80 -3.86 -16.66
N VAL A 180 -3.34 -5.04 -17.08
CA VAL A 180 -3.98 -6.32 -16.72
C VAL A 180 -3.93 -6.52 -15.20
N PHE A 181 -2.78 -6.26 -14.57
CA PHE A 181 -2.66 -6.33 -13.11
C PHE A 181 -3.48 -5.25 -12.41
N VAL A 182 -3.55 -4.03 -12.96
CA VAL A 182 -4.36 -2.95 -12.39
C VAL A 182 -5.84 -3.34 -12.38
N ASP A 183 -6.35 -3.90 -13.47
CA ASP A 183 -7.75 -4.29 -13.59
C ASP A 183 -8.07 -5.47 -12.66
N ALA A 184 -7.18 -6.47 -12.58
CA ALA A 184 -7.31 -7.59 -11.64
C ALA A 184 -7.35 -7.11 -10.17
N LEU A 185 -6.46 -6.19 -9.77
CA LEU A 185 -6.47 -5.65 -8.40
C LEU A 185 -7.72 -4.78 -8.12
N LYS A 186 -8.14 -3.95 -9.09
CA LYS A 186 -9.33 -3.10 -8.95
C LYS A 186 -10.60 -3.90 -8.72
N ALA A 187 -10.73 -5.07 -9.35
CA ALA A 187 -11.88 -5.95 -9.18
C ALA A 187 -12.08 -6.40 -7.72
N ASN A 188 -11.06 -6.28 -6.88
CA ASN A 188 -11.06 -6.74 -5.50
C ASN A 188 -11.17 -5.57 -4.46
N PHE A 189 -11.29 -4.31 -4.89
CA PHE A 189 -11.36 -3.15 -3.97
C PHE A 189 -12.58 -3.15 -3.03
N MET A 190 -13.69 -3.76 -3.46
CA MET A 190 -14.95 -3.80 -2.73
C MET A 190 -15.23 -5.15 -2.07
N LEU A 191 -14.18 -5.95 -1.80
CA LEU A 191 -14.27 -7.12 -0.92
C LEU A 191 -14.44 -6.64 0.53
N LEU A 192 -15.68 -6.34 0.89
CA LEU A 192 -16.07 -5.74 2.16
C LEU A 192 -17.24 -6.51 2.80
N PRO A 193 -17.46 -6.34 4.12
CA PRO A 193 -18.59 -6.88 4.84
C PRO A 193 -19.98 -6.62 4.25
N THR A 194 -20.89 -7.50 4.69
CA THR A 194 -22.19 -7.96 4.13
C THR A 194 -22.07 -8.97 2.99
N LEU A 195 -21.07 -8.85 2.12
CA LEU A 195 -20.84 -9.78 1.00
C LEU A 195 -19.60 -10.67 1.19
N THR A 196 -18.53 -10.13 1.76
CA THR A 196 -17.30 -10.87 2.07
C THR A 196 -17.10 -10.89 3.58
N PRO A 197 -16.79 -12.03 4.22
CA PRO A 197 -16.47 -12.08 5.64
C PRO A 197 -15.37 -11.07 6.03
N GLU A 198 -15.42 -10.57 7.26
CA GLU A 198 -14.49 -9.53 7.72
C GLU A 198 -13.03 -10.01 7.69
N GLU A 199 -12.76 -11.23 8.15
CA GLU A 199 -11.43 -11.83 8.15
C GLU A 199 -10.86 -11.99 6.73
N ASP A 200 -11.68 -12.45 5.79
CA ASP A 200 -11.33 -12.57 4.38
C ASP A 200 -11.04 -11.22 3.75
N SER A 201 -11.89 -10.22 4.04
CA SER A 201 -11.71 -8.84 3.59
C SER A 201 -10.39 -8.27 4.10
N LEU A 202 -10.07 -8.46 5.38
CA LEU A 202 -8.80 -8.02 6.00
C LEU A 202 -7.61 -8.73 5.35
N SER A 203 -7.70 -10.05 5.15
CA SER A 203 -6.64 -10.87 4.56
C SER A 203 -6.28 -10.38 3.15
N VAL A 204 -7.28 -10.17 2.28
CA VAL A 204 -7.04 -9.72 0.91
C VAL A 204 -6.61 -8.26 0.86
N LEU A 205 -7.36 -7.35 1.49
CA LEU A 205 -7.12 -5.91 1.38
C LEU A 205 -5.76 -5.51 1.98
N SER A 206 -5.31 -6.18 3.05
CA SER A 206 -3.99 -5.93 3.65
C SER A 206 -2.83 -6.22 2.70
N GLN A 207 -3.01 -7.14 1.74
CA GLN A 207 -2.01 -7.43 0.70
C GLN A 207 -2.24 -6.63 -0.57
N LEU A 208 -3.49 -6.32 -0.90
CA LEU A 208 -3.90 -5.66 -2.14
C LEU A 208 -3.35 -4.24 -2.27
N TYR A 209 -3.54 -3.38 -1.26
CA TYR A 209 -3.13 -1.98 -1.38
C TYR A 209 -1.60 -1.82 -1.49
N PRO A 210 -0.77 -2.51 -0.70
CA PRO A 210 0.68 -2.53 -0.91
C PRO A 210 1.09 -3.07 -2.28
N ALA A 211 0.41 -4.11 -2.79
CA ALA A 211 0.69 -4.66 -4.12
C ALA A 211 0.37 -3.65 -5.23
N TYR A 212 -0.76 -2.95 -5.13
CA TYR A 212 -1.13 -1.90 -6.09
C TYR A 212 -0.12 -0.76 -6.09
N LEU A 213 0.32 -0.31 -4.90
CA LEU A 213 1.36 0.72 -4.80
C LEU A 213 2.68 0.28 -5.41
N ALA A 214 3.13 -0.95 -5.11
CA ALA A 214 4.35 -1.50 -5.70
C ALA A 214 4.22 -1.62 -7.23
N LEU A 215 3.05 -1.98 -7.75
CA LEU A 215 2.78 -2.02 -9.20
C LEU A 215 2.86 -0.63 -9.84
N VAL A 216 2.31 0.40 -9.19
CA VAL A 216 2.43 1.79 -9.65
C VAL A 216 3.91 2.21 -9.68
N ASP A 217 4.65 1.96 -8.60
CA ASP A 217 6.06 2.33 -8.51
C ASP A 217 6.92 1.56 -9.54
N ALA A 218 6.64 0.27 -9.77
CA ALA A 218 7.32 -0.53 -10.79
C ALA A 218 6.97 -0.09 -12.22
N ARG A 219 5.71 0.27 -12.50
CA ARG A 219 5.29 0.76 -13.82
C ARG A 219 5.98 2.08 -14.18
N PHE A 220 6.18 2.96 -13.21
CA PHE A 220 6.77 4.29 -13.40
C PHE A 220 8.17 4.42 -12.79
N VAL A 221 8.94 3.33 -12.77
CA VAL A 221 10.26 3.28 -12.12
C VAL A 221 11.23 4.34 -12.66
N ALA A 222 11.13 4.70 -13.95
CA ALA A 222 11.91 5.75 -14.58
C ALA A 222 11.65 7.16 -13.99
N LEU A 223 10.45 7.42 -13.44
CA LEU A 223 10.13 8.69 -12.78
C LEU A 223 10.77 8.79 -11.38
N GLY A 224 11.01 7.65 -10.71
CA GLY A 224 11.66 7.60 -9.40
C GLY A 224 13.11 8.11 -9.45
N GLY A 225 13.84 7.79 -10.51
CA GLY A 225 15.20 8.31 -10.74
C GLY A 225 15.25 9.82 -10.99
N LEU A 226 14.16 10.41 -11.52
CA LEU A 226 14.06 11.84 -11.81
C LEU A 226 13.67 12.68 -10.59
N SER A 227 12.97 12.12 -9.60
CA SER A 227 12.50 12.87 -8.43
C SER A 227 13.64 13.43 -7.56
N SER A 228 14.79 12.73 -7.51
CA SER A 228 16.03 13.24 -6.88
C SER A 228 16.57 14.51 -7.55
N ASN A 229 16.31 14.71 -8.85
CA ASN A 229 16.82 15.84 -9.65
C ASN A 229 15.76 16.92 -9.91
N VAL A 230 14.47 16.65 -9.65
CA VAL A 230 13.36 17.60 -9.87
C VAL A 230 13.06 18.43 -8.62
N ALA A 231 13.32 17.90 -7.42
CA ALA A 231 13.19 18.65 -6.16
C ALA A 231 14.05 19.94 -6.17
N THR A 232 15.22 19.91 -6.80
CA THR A 232 16.12 21.07 -6.96
C THR A 232 15.68 22.04 -8.05
N ASN A 233 14.96 21.60 -9.08
CA ASN A 233 14.68 22.42 -10.27
C ASN A 233 13.32 23.13 -10.23
N HIS A 234 12.35 22.62 -9.45
CA HIS A 234 11.04 23.28 -9.37
C HIS A 234 11.07 24.56 -8.51
N GLN A 235 12.05 24.67 -7.60
CA GLN A 235 12.28 25.86 -6.77
C GLN A 235 12.92 27.01 -7.58
N THR A 236 13.84 26.69 -8.49
CA THR A 236 14.53 27.67 -9.34
C THR A 236 13.62 28.26 -10.44
N ARG A 237 12.68 27.46 -10.98
CA ARG A 237 11.81 27.89 -12.09
C ARG A 237 10.69 28.87 -11.66
N LEU A 238 10.38 28.93 -10.36
CA LEU A 238 9.43 29.91 -9.81
C LEU A 238 10.11 31.24 -9.42
N GLN A 239 11.43 31.25 -9.19
CA GLN A 239 12.19 32.48 -8.94
C GLN A 239 12.58 33.20 -10.25
N ALA A 240 12.89 32.45 -11.32
CA ALA A 240 13.29 33.02 -12.60
C ALA A 240 12.14 33.66 -13.43
N LYS A 241 10.89 33.63 -12.95
CA LYS A 241 9.75 34.30 -13.61
C LYS A 241 9.47 35.71 -13.07
N ASN A 242 10.15 36.13 -12.01
CA ASN A 242 10.03 37.48 -11.44
C ASN A 242 11.17 38.43 -11.82
N GLU A 243 12.18 37.94 -12.53
CA GLU A 243 13.27 38.76 -13.05
C GLU A 243 13.48 38.43 -14.52
N ILE A 244 13.11 39.37 -15.39
CA ILE A 244 13.59 39.68 -16.75
C ILE A 244 12.42 40.35 -17.49
N GLY A 245 12.22 41.62 -17.16
CA GLY A 245 11.83 42.61 -18.15
C GLY A 245 13.11 43.29 -18.63
N GLY A 246 13.41 43.20 -19.93
CA GLY A 246 14.59 43.85 -20.51
C GLY A 246 14.95 43.31 -21.88
N ASN A 247 14.67 44.11 -22.91
CA ASN A 247 15.10 43.93 -24.31
C ASN A 247 16.61 43.68 -24.41
N THR A 248 17.07 42.77 -25.27
CA THR A 248 17.89 43.09 -26.46
C THR A 248 18.06 41.88 -27.39
N THR A 249 18.07 42.18 -28.68
CA THR A 249 18.41 41.38 -29.86
C THR A 249 19.89 41.01 -29.88
N GLU A 250 20.28 39.77 -30.22
CA GLU A 250 21.31 39.44 -31.23
C GLU A 250 21.62 37.93 -31.37
N GLN A 251 21.61 37.51 -32.64
CA GLN A 251 22.39 36.53 -33.40
C GLN A 251 22.98 35.22 -32.81
N ALA A 252 22.92 34.20 -33.67
CA ALA A 252 23.19 32.80 -33.45
C ALA A 252 24.63 32.34 -33.73
N ALA A 253 25.08 31.30 -33.02
CA ALA A 253 26.00 30.25 -33.50
C ALA A 253 25.85 28.96 -32.63
N PRO A 254 25.97 27.73 -33.19
CA PRO A 254 25.61 26.51 -32.47
C PRO A 254 26.83 25.78 -31.87
N PRO A 255 26.70 25.09 -30.71
CA PRO A 255 27.62 24.02 -30.35
C PRO A 255 26.97 22.64 -30.54
N SER A 256 27.61 21.87 -31.42
CA SER A 256 27.88 20.42 -31.37
C SER A 256 27.01 19.54 -30.45
N LYS A 257 26.33 18.59 -31.10
CA LYS A 257 25.61 17.47 -30.49
C LYS A 257 26.56 16.55 -29.71
N THR A 258 26.46 16.54 -28.38
CA THR A 258 26.87 15.40 -27.55
C THR A 258 25.64 14.60 -27.18
N ASN A 259 25.65 13.33 -27.56
CA ASN A 259 24.58 12.36 -27.38
C ASN A 259 24.47 11.97 -25.89
N THR A 260 23.54 12.59 -25.16
CA THR A 260 23.02 12.03 -23.90
C THR A 260 21.51 11.83 -24.08
N GLY A 261 21.04 10.63 -23.78
CA GLY A 261 19.65 10.20 -23.99
C GLY A 261 18.66 10.93 -23.08
N SER A 262 18.38 12.20 -23.36
CA SER A 262 17.30 12.93 -22.73
C SER A 262 15.97 12.52 -23.37
N LEU A 263 15.11 11.87 -22.59
CA LEU A 263 13.69 11.70 -22.91
C LEU A 263 13.11 13.07 -23.30
N LYS A 264 12.35 13.14 -24.39
CA LYS A 264 11.66 14.37 -24.81
C LYS A 264 10.73 14.84 -23.67
N PRO A 265 10.74 16.13 -23.30
CA PRO A 265 10.00 16.65 -22.14
C PRO A 265 8.48 16.43 -22.19
N SER A 266 7.88 16.20 -23.37
CA SER A 266 6.45 15.89 -23.51
C SER A 266 6.07 14.53 -22.92
N HIS A 267 6.86 13.48 -23.16
CA HIS A 267 6.54 12.11 -22.72
C HIS A 267 6.64 11.94 -21.19
N SER A 268 7.57 12.66 -20.54
CA SER A 268 7.68 12.63 -19.07
C SER A 268 6.46 13.26 -18.40
N SER A 269 5.88 14.31 -18.99
CA SER A 269 4.65 14.94 -18.48
C SER A 269 3.46 13.98 -18.56
N ASP A 270 3.30 13.26 -19.68
CA ASP A 270 2.21 12.29 -19.86
C ASP A 270 2.32 11.12 -18.87
N GLU A 271 3.54 10.65 -18.60
CA GLU A 271 3.79 9.59 -17.61
C GLU A 271 3.48 10.04 -16.19
N LEU A 272 3.81 11.28 -15.82
CA LEU A 272 3.42 11.85 -14.53
C LEU A 272 1.90 11.94 -14.40
N LEU A 273 1.20 12.38 -15.45
CA LEU A 273 -0.27 12.43 -15.47
C LEU A 273 -0.89 11.03 -15.34
N ALA A 274 -0.35 10.04 -16.05
CA ALA A 274 -0.79 8.65 -15.96
C ALA A 274 -0.58 8.08 -14.53
N ARG A 275 0.58 8.32 -13.92
CA ARG A 275 0.87 7.92 -12.53
C ARG A 275 -0.12 8.55 -11.56
N GLN A 276 -0.34 9.85 -11.69
CA GLN A 276 -1.28 10.59 -10.83
C GLN A 276 -2.73 10.12 -11.03
N SER A 277 -3.11 9.76 -12.25
CA SER A 277 -4.42 9.17 -12.55
C SER A 277 -4.60 7.83 -11.84
N GLN A 278 -3.60 6.94 -11.89
CA GLN A 278 -3.67 5.64 -11.21
C GLN A 278 -3.72 5.76 -9.68
N LEU A 279 -2.94 6.68 -9.10
CA LEU A 279 -3.01 6.96 -7.66
C LEU A 279 -4.36 7.59 -7.27
N THR A 280 -4.89 8.48 -8.11
CA THR A 280 -6.23 9.06 -7.90
C THR A 280 -7.31 7.97 -7.93
N ALA A 281 -7.19 6.99 -8.83
CA ALA A 281 -8.12 5.86 -8.91
C ALA A 281 -8.03 4.97 -7.66
N LEU A 282 -6.83 4.64 -7.20
CA LEU A 282 -6.62 3.89 -5.95
C LEU A 282 -7.22 4.64 -4.75
N PHE A 283 -6.93 5.93 -4.64
CA PHE A 283 -7.44 6.77 -3.55
C PHE A 283 -8.97 6.84 -3.56
N ARG A 284 -9.58 7.18 -4.70
CA ARG A 284 -11.03 7.41 -4.81
C ARG A 284 -11.85 6.13 -4.83
N HIS A 285 -11.50 5.20 -5.71
CA HIS A 285 -12.29 3.99 -5.96
C HIS A 285 -11.82 2.80 -5.14
N GLY A 286 -10.58 2.82 -4.64
CA GLY A 286 -10.04 1.76 -3.80
C GLY A 286 -10.22 2.02 -2.31
N VAL A 287 -9.81 3.19 -1.81
CA VAL A 287 -9.82 3.45 -0.36
C VAL A 287 -11.04 4.25 0.07
N LEU A 288 -11.29 5.43 -0.52
CA LEU A 288 -12.40 6.29 -0.11
C LEU A 288 -13.76 5.64 -0.36
N ALA A 289 -13.98 5.01 -1.52
CA ALA A 289 -15.23 4.30 -1.79
C ALA A 289 -15.53 3.23 -0.72
N SER A 290 -14.51 2.45 -0.34
CA SER A 290 -14.62 1.42 0.70
C SER A 290 -14.85 2.03 2.07
N LEU A 291 -14.16 3.12 2.42
CA LEU A 291 -14.40 3.86 3.66
C LEU A 291 -15.84 4.38 3.73
N PHE A 292 -16.35 4.99 2.66
CA PHE A 292 -17.73 5.47 2.62
C PHE A 292 -18.77 4.35 2.67
N HIS A 293 -18.45 3.16 2.18
CA HIS A 293 -19.32 1.99 2.30
C HIS A 293 -19.35 1.45 3.73
N LEU A 294 -18.22 1.50 4.45
CA LEU A 294 -18.12 1.04 5.84
C LEU A 294 -18.65 2.08 6.84
N SER A 295 -18.51 3.36 6.54
CA SER A 295 -19.10 4.44 7.32
C SER A 295 -20.62 4.43 7.14
N SER A 296 -21.34 4.35 8.25
CA SER A 296 -22.80 4.53 8.27
C SER A 296 -23.19 5.93 7.74
N SER A 297 -24.48 6.15 7.52
CA SER A 297 -25.12 7.33 6.89
C SER A 297 -24.66 8.71 7.39
N THR A 298 -23.96 8.77 8.51
CA THR A 298 -23.46 9.96 9.20
C THR A 298 -22.15 10.54 8.63
N GLN A 299 -21.53 9.94 7.61
CA GLN A 299 -20.22 10.37 7.09
C GLN A 299 -19.21 10.59 8.24
N SER A 300 -19.16 9.64 9.17
CA SER A 300 -18.18 9.57 10.26
C SER A 300 -17.53 8.19 10.27
N PHE A 301 -16.22 8.12 10.56
CA PHE A 301 -15.53 6.84 10.74
C PHE A 301 -15.79 6.21 12.11
N SER A 302 -16.26 6.98 13.10
CA SER A 302 -16.58 6.48 14.44
C SER A 302 -17.78 5.54 14.45
N SER A 303 -18.74 5.75 13.54
CA SER A 303 -19.91 4.88 13.32
C SER A 303 -19.69 3.95 12.12
N THR A 304 -18.65 3.12 12.19
CA THR A 304 -18.30 2.17 11.13
C THR A 304 -18.86 0.78 11.39
N ILE A 305 -19.17 0.05 10.31
CA ILE A 305 -19.56 -1.37 10.35
C ILE A 305 -18.40 -2.25 10.85
N SER A 306 -17.16 -1.86 10.56
CA SER A 306 -15.96 -2.62 10.92
C SER A 306 -14.82 -1.68 11.31
N VAL A 307 -14.49 -1.66 12.60
CA VAL A 307 -13.35 -0.91 13.14
C VAL A 307 -12.02 -1.43 12.56
N PRO A 308 -11.75 -2.75 12.50
CA PRO A 308 -10.51 -3.27 11.92
C PRO A 308 -10.30 -2.87 10.47
N LEU A 309 -11.33 -2.98 9.62
CA LEU A 309 -11.22 -2.62 8.20
C LEU A 309 -11.08 -1.13 7.99
N THR A 310 -11.83 -0.32 8.73
CA THR A 310 -11.72 1.14 8.64
C THR A 310 -10.32 1.60 9.06
N THR A 311 -9.78 1.01 10.12
CA THR A 311 -8.40 1.26 10.57
C THR A 311 -7.39 0.86 9.48
N LEU A 312 -7.56 -0.32 8.88
CA LEU A 312 -6.69 -0.79 7.78
C LEU A 312 -6.73 0.17 6.59
N LEU A 313 -7.91 0.60 6.16
CA LEU A 313 -8.11 1.49 5.01
C LEU A 313 -7.51 2.88 5.27
N LEU A 314 -7.72 3.45 6.45
CA LEU A 314 -7.09 4.71 6.87
C LEU A 314 -5.57 4.59 6.85
N ALA A 315 -5.01 3.47 7.32
CA ALA A 315 -3.58 3.22 7.28
C ALA A 315 -3.00 3.13 5.85
N GLN A 316 -3.83 2.93 4.82
CA GLN A 316 -3.38 2.98 3.43
C GLN A 316 -3.33 4.41 2.86
N LEU A 317 -4.01 5.38 3.47
CA LEU A 317 -4.02 6.76 2.96
C LEU A 317 -2.64 7.43 3.02
N PRO A 318 -1.86 7.35 4.12
CA PRO A 318 -0.53 7.96 4.19
C PRO A 318 0.41 7.60 3.02
N PRO A 319 0.68 6.31 2.71
CA PRO A 319 1.59 5.97 1.62
C PRO A 319 1.06 6.37 0.23
N ILE A 320 -0.27 6.50 0.05
CA ILE A 320 -0.88 7.01 -1.19
C ILE A 320 -0.66 8.52 -1.29
N LEU A 321 -0.99 9.27 -0.24
CA LEU A 321 -0.87 10.73 -0.18
C LEU A 321 0.58 11.17 -0.40
N SER A 322 1.54 10.52 0.25
CA SER A 322 2.97 10.80 0.06
C SER A 322 3.42 10.60 -1.38
N ARG A 323 2.88 9.61 -2.09
CA ARG A 323 3.17 9.37 -3.52
C ARG A 323 2.49 10.37 -4.45
N MET A 324 1.32 10.85 -4.08
CA MET A 324 0.60 11.87 -4.84
C MET A 324 1.30 13.22 -4.70
N GLY A 325 1.83 13.54 -3.52
CA GLY A 325 2.43 14.83 -3.24
C GLY A 325 1.36 15.92 -3.17
N ILE A 326 1.71 17.14 -3.58
CA ILE A 326 0.81 18.31 -3.57
C ILE A 326 -0.49 18.11 -4.36
N THR A 327 -0.52 17.18 -5.33
CA THR A 327 -1.75 16.88 -6.09
C THR A 327 -2.85 16.28 -5.22
N SER A 328 -2.50 15.73 -4.05
CA SER A 328 -3.48 15.24 -3.06
C SER A 328 -4.33 16.36 -2.48
N ALA A 329 -3.91 17.62 -2.57
CA ALA A 329 -4.64 18.80 -2.12
C ALA A 329 -6.08 18.88 -2.69
N LYS A 330 -6.30 18.35 -3.90
CA LYS A 330 -7.62 18.31 -4.57
C LYS A 330 -8.63 17.39 -3.87
N HIS A 331 -8.17 16.52 -2.97
CA HIS A 331 -8.99 15.57 -2.25
C HIS A 331 -9.34 16.01 -0.83
N LEU A 332 -8.61 16.98 -0.26
CA LEU A 332 -8.77 17.40 1.13
C LEU A 332 -10.21 17.78 1.48
N GLN A 333 -10.91 18.44 0.55
CA GLN A 333 -12.31 18.84 0.74
C GLN A 333 -13.26 17.66 0.97
N THR A 334 -12.95 16.49 0.40
CA THR A 334 -13.80 15.31 0.49
C THR A 334 -13.60 14.55 1.80
N PHE A 335 -12.38 14.48 2.33
CA PHE A 335 -12.09 13.59 3.47
C PHE A 335 -11.66 14.29 4.76
N LEU A 336 -11.11 15.52 4.74
CA LEU A 336 -10.76 16.21 6.00
C LEU A 336 -11.97 16.50 6.90
N PRO A 337 -13.14 16.93 6.37
CA PRO A 337 -14.34 17.07 7.19
C PRO A 337 -14.76 15.77 7.88
N LEU A 338 -14.65 14.64 7.17
CA LEU A 338 -14.89 13.30 7.70
C LEU A 338 -13.91 12.96 8.84
N LEU A 339 -12.62 13.28 8.66
CA LEU A 339 -11.61 13.07 9.71
C LEU A 339 -11.87 13.94 10.95
N ARG A 340 -12.26 15.21 10.75
CA ARG A 340 -12.61 16.11 11.85
C ARG A 340 -13.79 15.58 12.64
N VAL A 341 -14.89 15.23 11.96
CA VAL A 341 -16.13 14.81 12.63
C VAL A 341 -15.91 13.58 13.52
N GLY A 342 -15.15 12.57 13.06
CA GLY A 342 -14.92 11.39 13.90
C GLY A 342 -13.91 11.61 15.04
N LEU A 343 -12.99 12.58 14.92
CA LEU A 343 -12.10 12.97 16.04
C LEU A 343 -12.87 13.73 17.13
N MET A 344 -13.92 14.46 16.74
CA MET A 344 -14.80 15.16 17.66
C MET A 344 -15.86 14.25 18.30
N ASP A 345 -15.92 12.97 17.95
CA ASP A 345 -16.88 12.03 18.55
C ASP A 345 -16.46 11.70 19.99
N PRO A 346 -17.32 11.94 21.01
CA PRO A 346 -16.98 11.65 22.40
C PRO A 346 -16.64 10.17 22.65
N PHE A 347 -17.06 9.25 21.79
CA PHE A 347 -16.79 7.81 21.94
C PHE A 347 -15.65 7.30 21.06
N THR A 348 -14.90 8.19 20.38
CA THR A 348 -13.82 7.81 19.44
C THR A 348 -12.72 6.97 20.11
N LEU A 349 -12.51 7.16 21.41
CA LEU A 349 -11.52 6.45 22.22
C LEU A 349 -11.90 5.01 22.58
N ALA A 350 -13.11 4.57 22.24
CA ALA A 350 -13.44 3.14 22.27
C ALA A 350 -12.58 2.32 21.30
N ALA A 351 -12.00 2.97 20.28
CA ALA A 351 -11.10 2.35 19.31
C ALA A 351 -9.82 3.20 19.09
N PRO A 352 -8.87 3.24 20.04
CA PRO A 352 -7.66 4.06 19.91
C PRO A 352 -6.82 3.77 18.65
N PRO A 353 -6.68 2.51 18.15
CA PRO A 353 -5.98 2.24 16.90
C PRO A 353 -6.59 2.97 15.68
N LEU A 354 -7.91 3.15 15.66
CA LEU A 354 -8.61 3.87 14.61
C LEU A 354 -8.25 5.36 14.64
N VAL A 355 -8.26 5.95 15.84
CA VAL A 355 -7.84 7.35 16.07
C VAL A 355 -6.40 7.56 15.62
N LEU A 356 -5.47 6.69 16.04
CA LEU A 356 -4.06 6.76 15.63
C LEU A 356 -3.90 6.68 14.11
N ALA A 357 -4.69 5.86 13.42
CA ALA A 357 -4.67 5.79 11.97
C ALA A 357 -5.13 7.12 11.35
N VAL A 358 -6.20 7.76 11.86
CA VAL A 358 -6.66 9.08 11.42
C VAL A 358 -5.57 10.15 11.63
N LEU A 359 -4.94 10.16 12.81
CA LEU A 359 -3.87 11.08 13.12
C LEU A 359 -2.67 10.91 12.18
N ALA A 360 -2.31 9.68 11.80
CA ALA A 360 -1.29 9.42 10.79
C ALA A 360 -1.65 9.98 9.40
N VAL A 361 -2.94 9.97 9.03
CA VAL A 361 -3.41 10.63 7.80
C VAL A 361 -3.22 12.15 7.91
N LEU A 362 -3.63 12.77 9.02
CA LEU A 362 -3.51 14.21 9.23
C LEU A 362 -2.06 14.68 9.19
N GLU A 363 -1.15 13.96 9.85
CA GLU A 363 0.29 14.27 9.80
C GLU A 363 0.83 14.24 8.37
N THR A 364 0.44 13.21 7.60
CA THR A 364 0.84 13.11 6.20
C THR A 364 0.26 14.26 5.36
N VAL A 365 -0.97 14.67 5.61
CA VAL A 365 -1.60 15.82 4.95
C VAL A 365 -0.87 17.11 5.28
N ILE A 366 -0.52 17.33 6.55
CA ILE A 366 0.23 18.51 6.98
C ILE A 366 1.57 18.57 6.27
N HIS A 367 2.30 17.45 6.23
CA HIS A 367 3.59 17.37 5.57
C HIS A 367 3.50 17.58 4.04
N VAL A 368 2.59 16.87 3.38
CA VAL A 368 2.51 16.85 1.90
C VAL A 368 1.80 18.09 1.32
N CYS A 369 0.86 18.66 2.07
CA CYS A 369 0.01 19.77 1.63
C CYS A 369 0.17 21.03 2.51
N ALA A 370 1.31 21.22 3.19
CA ALA A 370 1.58 22.30 4.15
C ALA A 370 1.02 23.67 3.72
N ARG A 371 1.34 24.12 2.50
CA ARG A 371 0.85 25.39 1.96
C ARG A 371 -0.68 25.48 1.94
N ARG A 372 -1.35 24.44 1.45
CA ARG A 372 -2.82 24.39 1.37
C ARG A 372 -3.45 24.24 2.75
N VAL A 373 -2.76 23.59 3.69
CA VAL A 373 -3.16 23.53 5.09
C VAL A 373 -3.14 24.92 5.70
N ARG A 374 -2.03 25.65 5.60
CA ARG A 374 -1.93 27.04 6.08
C ARG A 374 -3.03 27.94 5.52
N GLU A 375 -3.26 27.88 4.21
CA GLU A 375 -4.19 28.79 3.53
C GLU A 375 -5.68 28.52 3.86
N LYS A 376 -6.07 27.29 4.22
CA LYS A 376 -7.50 26.93 4.30
C LYS A 376 -7.87 25.87 5.35
N TRP A 377 -7.02 24.87 5.58
CA TRP A 377 -7.43 23.67 6.33
C TRP A 377 -6.93 23.62 7.77
N PHE A 378 -6.02 24.50 8.16
CA PHE A 378 -5.44 24.54 9.50
C PHE A 378 -6.51 24.50 10.59
N ALA A 379 -7.50 25.40 10.55
CA ALA A 379 -8.50 25.51 11.59
C ALA A 379 -9.38 24.25 11.72
N GLU A 380 -9.68 23.60 10.60
CA GLU A 380 -10.45 22.35 10.58
C GLU A 380 -9.66 21.19 11.21
N ILE A 381 -8.35 21.10 10.94
CA ILE A 381 -7.49 20.07 11.53
C ILE A 381 -7.34 20.35 13.04
N LEU A 382 -7.00 21.58 13.42
CA LEU A 382 -6.82 21.96 14.82
C LEU A 382 -8.09 21.70 15.64
N ARG A 383 -9.27 22.04 15.11
CA ARG A 383 -10.54 21.79 15.79
C ARG A 383 -10.78 20.31 16.09
N GLY A 384 -10.45 19.42 15.16
CA GLY A 384 -10.57 17.97 15.39
C GLY A 384 -9.57 17.47 16.44
N VAL A 385 -8.34 17.97 16.39
CA VAL A 385 -7.26 17.60 17.32
C VAL A 385 -7.55 18.07 18.74
N VAL A 386 -8.00 19.32 18.91
CA VAL A 386 -8.39 19.91 20.20
C VAL A 386 -9.54 19.12 20.81
N ALA A 387 -10.62 18.86 20.06
CA ALA A 387 -11.74 18.08 20.57
C ALA A 387 -11.35 16.65 20.97
N CYS A 388 -10.50 15.99 20.17
CA CYS A 388 -9.99 14.66 20.51
C CYS A 388 -9.11 14.69 21.77
N TRP A 389 -8.40 15.79 22.04
CA TRP A 389 -7.64 15.98 23.27
C TRP A 389 -8.56 16.07 24.47
N CYS A 390 -9.61 16.90 24.43
CA CYS A 390 -10.60 17.00 25.52
C CYS A 390 -11.21 15.61 25.81
N ASN A 391 -11.60 14.86 24.78
CA ASN A 391 -12.08 13.48 24.95
C ASN A 391 -11.04 12.59 25.66
N CYS A 392 -9.74 12.78 25.43
CA CYS A 392 -8.68 12.02 26.12
C CYS A 392 -8.56 12.41 27.59
N VAL A 393 -8.69 13.70 27.91
CA VAL A 393 -8.69 14.19 29.29
C VAL A 393 -9.88 13.58 30.04
N ASP A 394 -11.09 13.70 29.49
CA ASP A 394 -12.32 13.11 30.04
C ASP A 394 -12.17 11.60 30.30
N GLU A 395 -11.63 10.86 29.32
CA GLU A 395 -11.43 9.41 29.43
C GLU A 395 -10.42 9.07 30.54
N LEU A 396 -9.30 9.81 30.66
CA LEU A 396 -8.30 9.58 31.71
C LEU A 396 -8.84 9.91 33.10
N GLU A 397 -9.63 10.97 33.25
CA GLU A 397 -10.29 11.29 34.52
C GLU A 397 -11.25 10.17 34.92
N SER A 398 -12.06 9.67 33.99
CA SER A 398 -12.97 8.55 34.23
C SER A 398 -12.25 7.27 34.68
N LEU A 399 -11.10 6.96 34.06
CA LEU A 399 -10.28 5.81 34.40
C LEU A 399 -9.60 5.97 35.77
N SER A 400 -9.10 7.16 36.10
CA SER A 400 -8.46 7.44 37.39
C SER A 400 -9.44 7.35 38.58
N SER A 401 -10.68 7.78 38.39
CA SER A 401 -11.74 7.70 39.43
C SER A 401 -12.18 6.27 39.75
N SER A 402 -11.81 5.31 38.90
CA SER A 402 -12.17 3.89 39.03
C SER A 402 -11.16 3.08 39.87
N GLU A 403 -9.98 3.63 40.18
CA GLU A 403 -8.92 2.94 40.94
C GLU A 403 -9.25 2.78 42.44
N ASP A 404 -10.18 3.58 42.98
CA ASP A 404 -10.44 3.66 44.43
C ASP A 404 -11.39 2.60 45.01
N LYS A 405 -11.94 1.67 44.19
CA LYS A 405 -13.07 0.82 44.63
C LYS A 405 -12.87 -0.68 44.81
N ASP A 406 -11.80 -1.33 44.36
CA ASP A 406 -11.57 -2.74 44.73
C ASP A 406 -10.15 -3.22 44.40
N VAL A 407 -9.30 -3.38 45.43
CA VAL A 407 -7.87 -3.69 45.32
C VAL A 407 -7.58 -5.14 44.87
N ASN A 408 -8.61 -5.95 44.56
CA ASN A 408 -8.44 -7.42 44.51
C ASN A 408 -8.59 -8.11 43.14
N ARG A 409 -8.46 -7.39 42.01
CA ARG A 409 -8.43 -8.02 40.67
C ARG A 409 -7.25 -7.55 39.82
N ARG A 410 -6.15 -8.33 39.84
CA ARG A 410 -4.96 -8.12 38.97
C ARG A 410 -5.27 -8.00 37.48
N GLU A 411 -6.35 -8.64 37.00
CA GLU A 411 -6.74 -8.59 35.58
C GLU A 411 -7.43 -7.27 35.21
N GLU A 412 -8.23 -6.71 36.13
CA GLU A 412 -8.92 -5.43 35.96
C GLU A 412 -7.91 -4.26 35.93
N THR A 413 -6.94 -4.27 36.85
CA THR A 413 -5.82 -3.31 36.84
C THR A 413 -5.01 -3.37 35.53
N ARG A 414 -4.81 -4.57 34.95
CA ARG A 414 -4.09 -4.73 33.68
C ARG A 414 -4.86 -4.14 32.50
N LEU A 415 -6.18 -4.30 32.47
CA LEU A 415 -7.03 -3.75 31.41
C LEU A 415 -7.07 -2.22 31.50
N VAL A 416 -7.26 -1.65 32.70
CA VAL A 416 -7.22 -0.21 32.93
C VAL A 416 -5.88 0.38 32.49
N MET A 417 -4.75 -0.22 32.92
CA MET A 417 -3.42 0.24 32.53
C MET A 417 -3.20 0.18 31.00
N ARG A 418 -3.75 -0.84 30.32
CA ARG A 418 -3.71 -0.94 28.86
C ARG A 418 -4.51 0.20 28.21
N ASN A 419 -5.69 0.53 28.73
CA ASN A 419 -6.53 1.61 28.21
C ASN A 419 -5.86 2.97 28.42
N VAL A 420 -5.34 3.24 29.63
CA VAL A 420 -4.55 4.45 29.93
C VAL A 420 -3.38 4.58 28.96
N LYS A 421 -2.60 3.52 28.75
CA LYS A 421 -1.49 3.53 27.79
C LYS A 421 -1.94 3.84 26.35
N ALA A 422 -3.10 3.32 25.94
CA ALA A 422 -3.65 3.58 24.62
C ALA A 422 -4.08 5.04 24.46
N VAL A 423 -4.74 5.63 25.46
CA VAL A 423 -5.13 7.04 25.46
C VAL A 423 -3.90 7.96 25.47
N VAL A 424 -2.91 7.68 26.31
CA VAL A 424 -1.65 8.43 26.34
C VAL A 424 -0.92 8.38 24.99
N SER A 425 -0.93 7.24 24.30
CA SER A 425 -0.38 7.14 22.94
C SER A 425 -1.11 8.04 21.94
N VAL A 426 -2.43 8.20 22.08
CA VAL A 426 -3.20 9.15 21.26
C VAL A 426 -2.81 10.57 21.59
N MET A 427 -2.73 10.94 22.87
CA MET A 427 -2.32 12.28 23.33
C MET A 427 -0.93 12.67 22.81
N GLN A 428 0.06 11.78 22.88
CA GLN A 428 1.40 12.01 22.31
C GLN A 428 1.35 12.31 20.80
N ARG A 429 0.49 11.59 20.06
CA ARG A 429 0.33 11.80 18.63
C ARG A 429 -0.39 13.12 18.32
N LEU A 430 -1.36 13.52 19.14
CA LEU A 430 -2.03 14.82 19.04
C LEU A 430 -1.02 15.97 19.23
N LYS A 431 -0.15 15.90 20.25
CA LYS A 431 0.93 16.88 20.45
C LYS A 431 1.84 17.01 19.22
N SER A 432 2.29 15.88 18.66
CA SER A 432 3.11 15.85 17.44
C SER A 432 2.45 16.59 16.26
N ILE A 433 1.13 16.41 16.09
CA ILE A 433 0.36 17.09 15.04
C ILE A 433 0.24 18.59 15.31
N VAL A 434 -0.02 18.99 16.55
CA VAL A 434 -0.08 20.39 16.98
C VAL A 434 1.25 21.10 16.73
N GLY A 435 2.37 20.48 17.10
CA GLY A 435 3.71 21.00 16.78
C GLY A 435 3.92 21.19 15.27
N SER A 436 3.56 20.17 14.48
CA SER A 436 3.65 20.24 13.01
C SER A 436 2.76 21.33 12.41
N LEU A 437 1.59 21.61 13.00
CA LEU A 437 0.71 22.71 12.58
C LEU A 437 1.30 24.08 12.92
N GLY A 438 1.94 24.22 14.09
CA GLY A 438 2.64 25.44 14.48
C GLY A 438 3.77 25.80 13.53
N ASP A 439 4.57 24.80 13.12
CA ASP A 439 5.62 24.97 12.11
C ASP A 439 5.08 25.50 10.76
N VAL A 440 3.85 25.12 10.41
CA VAL A 440 3.21 25.54 9.15
C VAL A 440 2.66 26.96 9.21
N MET A 441 2.16 27.42 10.36
CA MET A 441 1.54 28.75 10.51
C MET A 441 2.54 29.88 10.76
N GLY A 442 3.72 29.56 11.30
CA GLY A 442 4.71 30.56 11.71
C GLY A 442 4.45 31.06 13.13
N LYS A 443 5.53 31.48 13.81
CA LYS A 443 5.55 31.66 15.26
C LYS A 443 4.50 32.65 15.78
N GLU A 444 4.37 33.82 15.16
CA GLU A 444 3.49 34.89 15.67
C GLU A 444 2.01 34.52 15.58
N GLU A 445 1.54 34.05 14.40
CA GLU A 445 0.16 33.62 14.21
C GLU A 445 -0.19 32.42 15.12
N TRP A 446 0.77 31.52 15.33
CA TRP A 446 0.59 30.35 16.17
C TRP A 446 0.48 30.69 17.67
N GLU A 447 1.30 31.61 18.18
CA GLU A 447 1.24 32.04 19.58
C GLU A 447 -0.10 32.75 19.91
N ASP A 448 -0.65 33.53 18.98
CA ASP A 448 -2.00 34.12 19.15
C ASP A 448 -3.07 33.03 19.28
N VAL A 449 -3.06 32.06 18.36
CA VAL A 449 -4.02 30.94 18.37
C VAL A 449 -3.91 30.10 19.65
N LYS A 450 -2.68 29.75 20.05
CA LYS A 450 -2.41 29.01 21.28
C LYS A 450 -2.93 29.75 22.51
N SER A 451 -2.61 31.05 22.62
CA SER A 451 -3.02 31.88 23.75
C SER A 451 -4.55 31.96 23.86
N ARG A 452 -5.25 32.12 22.73
CA ARG A 452 -6.71 32.17 22.70
C ARG A 452 -7.36 30.86 23.16
N LEU A 453 -6.87 29.72 22.67
CA LEU A 453 -7.42 28.41 23.03
C LEU A 453 -7.19 28.07 24.51
N VAL A 454 -5.98 28.28 25.03
CA VAL A 454 -5.66 28.02 26.44
C VAL A 454 -6.45 28.94 27.38
N ASN A 455 -6.76 30.17 26.97
CA ASN A 455 -7.62 31.08 27.74
C ASN A 455 -9.09 30.65 27.75
N GLU A 456 -9.57 29.96 26.71
CA GLU A 456 -10.94 29.43 26.65
C GLU A 456 -11.06 28.13 27.46
N GLU A 457 -10.03 27.29 27.46
CA GLU A 457 -10.05 25.96 28.09
C GLU A 457 -8.65 25.61 28.65
N GLU A 458 -8.52 25.62 29.98
CA GLU A 458 -7.22 25.47 30.67
C GLU A 458 -6.59 24.08 30.46
N GLU A 459 -7.41 23.05 30.30
CA GLU A 459 -6.98 21.66 30.03
C GLU A 459 -6.19 21.51 28.72
N LEU A 460 -6.35 22.46 27.79
CA LEU A 460 -5.58 22.51 26.54
C LEU A 460 -4.12 22.89 26.76
N LYS A 461 -3.75 23.41 27.94
CA LYS A 461 -2.37 23.76 28.24
C LYS A 461 -1.43 22.57 28.02
N GLY A 462 -1.84 21.37 28.45
CA GLY A 462 -1.08 20.14 28.27
C GLY A 462 -0.89 19.74 26.80
N LEU A 463 -1.78 20.13 25.89
CA LEU A 463 -1.66 19.86 24.45
C LEU A 463 -0.56 20.69 23.78
N PHE A 464 -0.33 21.91 24.28
CA PHE A 464 0.61 22.88 23.70
C PHE A 464 1.92 23.02 24.47
N GLU A 465 2.08 22.32 25.59
CA GLU A 465 3.33 22.20 26.33
C GLU A 465 4.17 21.07 25.72
N ASP A 466 5.43 21.40 25.42
CA ASP A 466 6.46 20.39 25.14
C ASP A 466 6.68 19.58 26.43
N ASP A 467 6.71 18.26 26.33
CA ASP A 467 7.11 17.42 27.46
C ASP A 467 8.57 17.79 27.78
N ASP A 468 8.79 18.51 28.89
CA ASP A 468 10.13 18.81 29.40
C ASP A 468 10.87 17.46 29.59
N PRO A 469 12.09 17.31 29.04
CA PRO A 469 12.77 16.01 28.92
C PRO A 469 13.09 15.31 30.25
#